data_AF-A0A5J6GL44-F1
#
_entry.id   AF-A0A5J6GL44-F1
#
_cell.length_a   1.000
_cell.length_b   1.000
_cell.length_c   1.000
_cell.angle_alpha   90.00
_cell.angle_beta   90.00
_cell.angle_gamma   90.00
#
_symmetry.space_group_name_H-M   'P 1'
#
loop_
_entity.id
_entity.type
_entity.pdbx_description
1 polymer ?
#
loop_
_entity_poly.entity_id
_entity_poly.type
_entity_poly.pdbx_seq_one_letter_code
_entity_poly.pdbx_strand_id
1 'polypeptide(L)' 'MGLYRIFRELRRVGHVTVGTSHGRRGQIAYVAACATEDCGWSAEYETSAAAMVAAQGHRCGVR' A
#
# COMPACT_ATOMS: atom_id res chain seq x y z
N MET A 1 -16.68 2.78 -19.26
CA MET A 1 -15.80 1.74 -18.67
C MET A 1 -15.00 2.31 -17.52
N GLY A 2 -15.43 2.07 -16.27
CA GLY A 2 -14.71 2.50 -15.06
C GLY A 2 -13.37 1.78 -14.91
N LEU A 3 -12.33 2.56 -14.59
CA LEU A 3 -10.98 2.11 -14.26
C LEU A 3 -10.99 1.38 -12.91
N TYR A 4 -11.36 0.11 -12.87
CA TYR A 4 -11.24 -0.66 -11.63
C TYR A 4 -9.77 -1.01 -11.41
N ARG A 5 -9.14 -0.34 -10.46
CA ARG A 5 -7.82 -0.69 -9.96
C ARG A 5 -8.05 -1.81 -8.94
N ILE A 6 -7.64 -3.04 -9.26
CA ILE A 6 -7.79 -4.16 -8.32
C ILE A 6 -6.71 -4.04 -7.27
N PHE A 7 -7.13 -3.90 -6.02
CA PHE A 7 -6.26 -3.96 -4.85
C PHE A 7 -6.39 -5.33 -4.20
N ARG A 8 -5.27 -6.02 -4.02
CA ARG A 8 -5.22 -7.25 -3.23
C ARG A 8 -4.31 -7.01 -2.04
N GLU A 9 -4.86 -7.08 -0.83
CA GLU A 9 -4.05 -7.05 0.40
C GLU A 9 -3.10 -8.26 0.37
N LEU A 10 -1.80 -7.99 0.46
CA LEU A 10 -0.79 -9.03 0.50
C LEU A 10 -0.32 -9.27 1.91
N ARG A 11 -0.02 -8.20 2.67
CA ARG A 11 0.59 -8.28 3.99
C ARG A 11 0.25 -7.05 4.82
N ARG A 12 0.02 -7.24 6.12
CA ARG A 12 -0.12 -6.15 7.10
C ARG A 12 1.12 -6.07 7.97
N VAL A 13 1.68 -4.86 8.12
CA VAL A 13 2.85 -4.57 8.96
C VAL A 13 2.44 -3.48 9.95
N GLY A 14 2.18 -3.87 11.19
CA GLY A 14 1.58 -2.97 12.19
C GLY A 14 0.22 -2.45 11.70
N HIS A 15 0.06 -1.12 11.65
CA HIS A 15 -1.15 -0.47 11.15
C HIS A 15 -1.13 -0.24 9.62
N VAL A 16 -0.03 -0.57 8.95
CA VAL A 16 0.11 -0.39 7.50
C VAL A 16 -0.31 -1.65 6.77
N THR A 17 -1.23 -1.50 5.82
CA THR A 17 -1.59 -2.53 4.85
C THR A 17 -0.76 -2.34 3.59
N VAL A 18 -0.10 -3.42 3.13
CA VAL A 18 0.57 -3.49 1.83
C VAL A 18 -0.28 -4.33 0.89
N GLY A 19 -0.64 -3.75 -0.24
CA GLY A 19 -1.37 -4.42 -1.31
C GLY A 19 -0.71 -4.29 -2.66
N THR A 20 -1.18 -5.05 -3.64
CA THR A 20 -0.82 -4.85 -5.04
C THR A 20 -1.91 -4.09 -5.79
N SER A 21 -1.49 -3.20 -6.67
CA SER A 21 -2.33 -2.49 -7.62
C SER A 21 -2.03 -3.00 -9.03
N HIS A 22 -3.04 -3.55 -9.70
CA HIS A 22 -2.91 -3.97 -11.09
C HIS A 22 -3.35 -2.84 -12.02
N GLY A 23 -2.40 -2.29 -12.78
CA GLY A 23 -2.64 -1.25 -13.77
C GLY A 23 -3.13 -1.80 -15.12
N ARG A 24 -3.64 -0.91 -15.97
CA ARG A 24 -4.19 -1.23 -17.32
C ARG A 24 -3.23 -1.99 -18.26
N ARG A 25 -1.92 -1.91 -18.03
CA ARG A 25 -0.89 -2.53 -18.89
C ARG A 25 -0.27 -3.80 -18.28
N GLY A 26 -0.90 -4.41 -17.27
CA GLY A 26 -0.35 -5.57 -16.57
C GLY A 26 0.81 -5.23 -15.62
N GLN A 27 1.10 -3.94 -15.44
CA GLN A 27 2.06 -3.45 -14.45
C GLN A 27 1.50 -3.68 -13.04
N ILE A 28 2.25 -4.45 -12.25
CA ILE A 28 2.00 -4.67 -10.83
C ILE A 28 2.74 -3.58 -10.09
N ALA A 29 1.99 -2.72 -9.40
CA ALA A 29 2.56 -1.81 -8.41
C ALA A 29 2.21 -2.33 -7.01
N TYR A 30 2.98 -1.93 -6.02
CA TYR A 30 2.79 -2.27 -4.61
C TYR A 30 2.45 -1.00 -3.86
N VAL A 31 1.31 -0.98 -3.19
CA VAL A 31 0.85 0.17 -2.41
C VAL A 31 0.95 -0.18 -0.94
N ALA A 32 1.60 0.68 -0.17
CA ALA A 32 1.55 0.65 1.29
C ALA A 32 0.67 1.80 1.76
N ALA A 33 -0.31 1.53 2.61
CA ALA A 33 -1.21 2.53 3.17
C ALA A 33 -1.43 2.29 4.66
N CYS A 34 -1.37 3.35 5.46
CA CYS A 34 -1.72 3.28 6.87
C CYS A 34 -3.24 3.13 7.00
N ALA A 35 -3.69 2.05 7.64
CA ALA A 35 -5.10 1.78 7.88
C ALA A 35 -5.64 2.50 9.13
N THR A 36 -4.79 3.26 9.84
CA THR A 36 -5.26 4.14 10.92
C THR A 36 -6.05 5.30 10.33
N GLU A 37 -7.28 5.48 10.81
CA GLU A 37 -8.12 6.62 10.47
C GLU A 37 -7.36 7.92 10.79
N ASP A 38 -7.55 8.96 9.97
CA ASP A 38 -6.89 10.28 10.08
C ASP A 38 -5.37 10.34 9.75
N CYS A 39 -4.65 9.21 9.65
CA CYS A 39 -3.23 9.26 9.27
C CYS A 39 -3.01 9.67 7.80
N GLY A 40 -3.82 9.15 6.88
CA GLY A 40 -3.79 9.50 5.45
C GLY A 40 -2.52 9.08 4.69
N TRP A 41 -1.54 8.44 5.35
CA TRP A 41 -0.30 8.04 4.71
C TRP A 41 -0.52 6.90 3.71
N SER A 42 -0.10 7.11 2.47
CA SER A 42 -0.05 6.08 1.43
C SER A 42 1.08 6.33 0.45
N ALA A 43 1.67 5.26 -0.08
CA ALA A 43 2.75 5.30 -1.05
C ALA A 43 2.69 4.12 -2.02
N GLU A 44 2.98 4.36 -3.29
CA GLU A 44 3.04 3.36 -4.36
C GLU A 44 4.52 3.10 -4.75
N TYR A 45 4.86 1.83 -4.94
CA TYR A 45 6.20 1.33 -5.21
C TYR A 45 6.18 0.31 -6.35
N GLU A 46 7.31 0.17 -7.05
CA GLU A 46 7.43 -0.82 -8.13
C GLU A 46 7.71 -2.24 -7.60
N THR A 47 8.18 -2.38 -6.36
CA THR A 47 8.54 -3.69 -5.77
C THR A 47 7.91 -3.91 -4.40
N SER A 48 7.62 -5.18 -4.07
CA SER A 48 7.07 -5.58 -2.78
C SER A 48 8.02 -5.28 -1.63
N ALA A 49 9.32 -5.46 -1.85
CA ALA A 49 10.35 -5.19 -0.87
C ALA A 49 10.38 -3.71 -0.47
N ALA A 50 10.33 -2.79 -1.44
CA ALA A 50 10.29 -1.35 -1.17
C ALA A 50 9.03 -0.96 -0.37
N ALA A 51 7.86 -1.49 -0.77
CA ALA A 51 6.62 -1.25 -0.05
C ALA A 51 6.65 -1.77 1.39
N MET A 52 7.24 -2.95 1.62
CA MET A 52 7.39 -3.51 2.96
C MET A 52 8.37 -2.72 3.83
N VAL A 53 9.50 -2.26 3.28
CA VAL A 53 10.46 -1.42 4.02
C VAL A 53 9.80 -0.12 4.46
N ALA A 54 9.03 0.52 3.57
CA ALA A 54 8.26 1.71 3.91
C ALA A 54 7.20 1.44 4.98
N ALA A 55 6.48 0.32 4.87
CA ALA A 55 5.48 -0.08 5.86
C ALA A 55 6.11 -0.34 7.24
N GLN A 56 7.27 -1.01 7.29
CA GLN A 56 8.00 -1.30 8.52
C GLN A 56 8.55 -0.02 9.18
N GLY A 57 8.98 0.95 8.36
CA GLY A 57 9.50 2.24 8.83
C GLY A 57 8.43 3.27 9.21
N HIS A 58 7.17 3.04 8.84
CA HIS A 58 6.08 3.97 9.14
C HIS A 58 5.75 3.97 10.64
N ARG A 59 5.96 5.12 11.28
CA ARG A 59 5.51 5.37 12.65
C ARG A 59 4.26 6.25 12.59
N CYS A 60 3.10 5.63 12.77
CA CYS A 60 1.85 6.36 12.86
C CYS A 60 1.86 7.23 14.12
N GLY A 61 1.72 8.54 13.95
CA GLY A 61 1.63 9.51 15.05
C GLY A 61 0.20 9.69 15.57
N VAL A 62 -0.80 9.14 14.85
CA VAL A 62 -2.20 9.11 15.27
C VAL A 62 -2.35 7.99 16.28
N ARG A 63 -2.89 8.31 17.46
CA ARG A 63 -3.06 7.42 18.62
C ARG A 63 -4.52 7.10 18.83
#